data_AF-A0A552G3A7-F1
#
_entry.id   AF-A0A552G3A7-F1
#
_cell.length_a   1.000
_cell.length_b   1.000
_cell.length_c   1.000
_cell.angle_alpha   90.00
_cell.angle_beta   90.00
_cell.angle_gamma   90.00
#
_symmetry.space_group_name_H-M   'P 1'
#
loop_
_entity.id
_entity.type
_entity.pdbx_description
1 polymer ?
#
loop_
_entity_poly.entity_id
_entity_poly.type
_entity_poly.pdbx_seq_one_letter_code
_entity_poly.pdbx_strand_id
1 'polypeptide(L)' 'MQVKELTVEELKLLIQETVAETIESILLDPDQDKEVKPEVKQQLLDSLRRTEIGEKGVSAEEVAKKLGLNW' A
#
# COMPACT_ATOMS: atom_id res chain seq x y z
N MET A 1 6.87 30.42 9.42
CA MET A 1 7.94 30.49 8.41
C MET A 1 7.28 30.53 7.06
N GLN A 2 7.39 31.63 6.30
CA GLN A 2 6.93 31.63 4.92
C GLN A 2 8.04 31.09 4.03
N VAL A 3 7.73 30.27 3.02
CA VAL A 3 8.74 29.68 2.12
C VAL A 3 9.62 30.75 1.46
N LYS A 4 9.05 31.93 1.17
CA LYS A 4 9.76 33.08 0.59
C LYS A 4 10.83 33.70 1.50
N GLU A 5 10.82 33.37 2.79
CA GLU A 5 11.74 33.91 3.79
C GLU A 5 12.98 33.01 3.97
N LEU A 6 13.02 31.84 3.31
CA LEU A 6 14.14 30.93 3.38
C LEU A 6 15.34 31.45 2.60
N THR A 7 16.51 31.31 3.20
CA THR A 7 17.78 31.35 2.48
C THR A 7 17.89 30.17 1.51
N VAL A 8 18.82 30.27 0.57
CA VAL A 8 19.09 29.18 -0.39
C VAL A 8 19.52 27.90 0.34
N GLU A 9 20.29 28.05 1.41
CA GLU A 9 20.79 26.96 2.25
C GLU A 9 19.65 26.27 3.00
N GLU A 10 18.74 27.02 3.61
CA GLU A 10 17.58 26.46 4.32
C GLU A 10 16.62 25.77 3.35
N LEU A 11 16.42 26.31 2.15
CA LEU A 11 15.61 25.66 1.12
C LEU A 11 16.23 24.34 0.63
N LYS A 12 17.55 24.31 0.42
CA LYS A 12 18.26 23.08 0.05
C LYS A 12 18.15 22.02 1.14
N LEU A 13 18.31 22.41 2.40
CA LEU A 13 18.18 21.50 3.53
C LEU A 13 16.77 20.90 3.60
N LEU A 14 15.73 21.73 3.52
CA LEU A 14 14.34 21.28 3.52
C LEU A 14 14.06 20.26 2.40
N ILE A 15 14.54 20.54 1.18
CA ILE A 15 14.39 19.60 0.04
C ILE A 15 15.12 18.29 0.34
N GLN A 16 16.34 18.37 0.84
CA GLN A 16 17.16 17.18 1.12
C GLN A 16 16.52 16.29 2.19
N GLU A 17 15.99 16.89 3.26
CA GLU A 17 15.26 16.18 4.32
C GLU A 17 13.98 15.54 3.77
N THR A 18 13.18 16.31 3.02
CA THR A 18 11.94 15.80 2.41
C THR A 18 12.20 14.60 1.49
N VAL A 19 13.27 14.65 0.69
CA VAL A 19 13.65 13.55 -0.20
C VAL A 19 14.11 12.34 0.60
N ALA A 20 14.91 12.52 1.66
CA ALA A 20 15.34 11.44 2.53
C ALA A 20 14.15 10.73 3.19
N GLU A 21 13.22 11.48 3.80
CA GLU A 21 11.99 10.96 4.39
C GLU A 21 11.14 10.21 3.37
N THR A 22 11.00 10.75 2.15
CA THR A 22 10.26 10.10 1.06
C THR A 22 10.91 8.76 0.70
N ILE A 23 12.23 8.73 0.56
CA ILE A 23 12.97 7.51 0.25
C ILE A 23 12.80 6.47 1.38
N GLU A 24 12.94 6.86 2.64
CA GLU A 24 12.73 5.97 3.79
C GLU A 24 11.31 5.39 3.80
N SER A 25 10.29 6.21 3.51
CA SER A 25 8.89 5.77 3.44
C SER A 25 8.60 4.75 2.34
N ILE A 26 9.40 4.74 1.27
CA ILE A 26 9.24 3.81 0.13
C ILE A 26 10.07 2.55 0.35
N LEU A 27 11.26 2.68 0.94
CA LEU A 27 12.20 1.56 1.10
C LEU A 27 11.83 0.63 2.26
N LEU A 28 11.11 1.11 3.26
CA LEU A 28 10.72 0.34 4.42
C LEU A 28 9.31 -0.21 4.23
N ASP A 29 9.15 -1.54 4.35
CA ASP A 29 7.83 -2.16 4.39
C ASP A 29 7.13 -1.70 5.68
N PRO A 30 6.00 -0.97 5.61
CA PRO A 30 5.28 -0.51 6.79
C PRO A 30 4.71 -1.67 7.63
N ASP A 31 4.63 -2.87 7.06
CA ASP A 31 4.23 -4.11 7.72
C ASP A 31 5.40 -5.01 8.11
N GLN A 32 6.64 -4.51 8.00
CA GLN A 32 7.83 -5.21 8.50
C GLN A 32 7.62 -5.66 9.95
N ASP A 33 7.99 -6.91 10.24
CA ASP A 33 7.88 -7.58 11.54
C ASP A 33 6.45 -7.76 12.09
N LYS A 34 5.41 -7.48 11.29
CA LYS A 34 4.02 -7.79 11.68
C LYS A 34 3.63 -9.21 11.30
N GLU A 35 2.80 -9.82 12.15
CA GLU A 35 2.19 -11.11 11.86
C GLU A 35 0.76 -10.95 11.32
N VAL A 36 0.39 -11.84 10.40
CA VAL A 36 -0.99 -11.94 9.91
C VAL A 36 -1.89 -12.41 11.06
N LYS A 37 -2.97 -11.67 11.32
CA LYS A 37 -3.96 -12.07 12.33
C LYS A 37 -4.48 -13.48 12.06
N PRO A 38 -4.67 -14.33 13.10
CA PRO A 38 -5.07 -15.73 12.91
C PRO A 38 -6.33 -15.92 12.05
N GLU A 39 -7.32 -15.05 12.21
CA GLU A 39 -8.56 -15.08 11.44
C GLU A 39 -8.34 -14.80 9.95
N VAL A 40 -7.45 -13.86 9.63
CA VAL A 40 -7.09 -13.52 8.24
C VAL A 40 -6.29 -14.67 7.62
N LYS A 41 -5.36 -15.25 8.38
CA LYS A 41 -4.58 -16.42 7.94
C LYS A 41 -5.51 -17.59 7.61
N GLN A 42 -6.51 -17.87 8.45
CA GLN A 42 -7.46 -18.95 8.20
C GLN A 42 -8.30 -18.68 6.95
N GLN A 43 -8.79 -17.45 6.76
CA GLN A 43 -9.55 -17.07 5.55
C GLN A 43 -8.73 -17.26 4.28
N LEU A 44 -7.45 -16.90 4.29
CA LEU A 44 -6.54 -17.07 3.15
C LEU A 44 -6.30 -18.55 2.84
N LEU A 45 -6.06 -19.38 3.87
CA LEU A 45 -5.90 -20.82 3.71
C LEU A 45 -7.17 -21.48 3.12
N ASP A 46 -8.35 -21.07 3.58
CA ASP A 46 -9.61 -21.58 3.05
C ASP A 46 -9.83 -21.13 1.61
N SER A 47 -9.44 -19.90 1.27
CA SER A 47 -9.48 -19.40 -0.11
C SER A 47 -8.55 -20.19 -1.03
N LEU A 48 -7.33 -20.48 -0.57
CA LEU A 48 -6.37 -21.28 -1.33
C LEU A 48 -6.93 -22.68 -1.63
N ARG A 49 -7.48 -23.37 -0.62
CA ARG A 49 -8.09 -24.70 -0.78
C ARG A 49 -9.22 -24.69 -1.81
N ARG A 50 -10.09 -23.67 -1.78
CA ARG A 50 -11.17 -23.51 -2.77
C ARG A 50 -10.61 -23.37 -4.20
N THR A 51 -9.55 -22.59 -4.37
CA THR A 51 -8.90 -22.45 -5.67
C THR A 51 -8.23 -23.75 -6.15
N GLU A 52 -7.59 -24.51 -5.25
CA GLU A 52 -6.97 -25.80 -5.57
C GLU A 52 -7.97 -26.85 -6.07
N ILE A 53 -9.21 -26.84 -5.56
CA ILE A 53 -10.29 -27.73 -6.04
C ILE A 53 -11.00 -27.20 -7.30
N GLY A 54 -10.51 -26.11 -7.88
CA GLY A 54 -10.98 -25.56 -9.14
C GLY A 54 -12.06 -24.49 -9.02
N GLU A 55 -12.39 -24.01 -7.81
CA GLU A 55 -13.25 -22.84 -7.68
C GLU A 55 -12.53 -21.60 -8.23
N LYS A 56 -13.18 -20.92 -9.17
CA LYS A 56 -12.68 -19.67 -9.73
C LYS A 56 -13.11 -18.49 -8.86
N GLY A 57 -12.23 -17.50 -8.77
CA GLY A 57 -12.58 -16.20 -8.19
C GLY A 57 -13.65 -15.48 -9.01
N VAL A 58 -14.15 -14.39 -8.46
CA VAL A 58 -15.07 -13.48 -9.15
C VAL A 58 -14.29 -12.70 -10.21
N SER A 59 -14.87 -12.50 -11.40
CA SER A 59 -14.22 -11.70 -12.43
C SER A 59 -14.11 -10.25 -11.98
N ALA A 60 -13.03 -9.58 -12.36
CA ALA A 60 -12.84 -8.18 -12.01
C ALA A 60 -13.90 -7.26 -12.64
N GLU A 61 -14.42 -7.61 -13.82
CA GLU A 61 -15.57 -6.96 -14.45
C GLU A 61 -16.85 -7.08 -13.60
N GLU A 62 -17.14 -8.26 -13.05
CA GLU A 62 -18.31 -8.46 -12.18
C GLU A 62 -18.19 -7.66 -10.88
N VAL A 63 -16.98 -7.62 -10.30
CA VAL A 63 -16.69 -6.79 -9.12
C VAL A 63 -16.85 -5.31 -9.43
N ALA A 64 -16.29 -4.84 -10.56
CA ALA A 64 -16.43 -3.45 -10.99
C ALA A 64 -17.90 -3.07 -11.17
N LYS A 65 -18.71 -3.92 -11.83
CA LYS A 65 -20.15 -3.71 -11.97
C LYS A 65 -20.88 -3.62 -10.63
N LYS A 66 -20.57 -4.50 -9.67
CA LYS A 66 -21.16 -4.48 -8.32
C LYS A 66 -20.81 -3.20 -7.56
N LEU A 67 -19.64 -2.62 -7.81
CA LEU A 67 -19.17 -1.40 -7.18
C LEU A 67 -19.51 -0.12 -7.95
N GLY A 68 -20.17 -0.22 -9.11
CA GLY A 68 -20.49 0.94 -9.96
C GLY A 68 -19.25 1.56 -10.63
N LEU A 69 -18.21 0.77 -10.86
CA LEU A 69 -16.96 1.18 -11.50
C LEU A 69 -16.96 0.77 -12.99
N ASN A 70 -16.24 1.55 -13.81
CA ASN A 70 -15.95 1.18 -15.19
C ASN A 70 -14.76 0.22 -15.24
N TRP A 71 -14.83 -0.81 -16.10
CA TRP A 71 -13.80 -1.82 -16.32
C TRP A 71 -13.19 -1.69 -17.71
#